data_AF-A0A5E4D1A2-F1
#
_entry.id   AF-A0A5E4D1A2-F1
#
_cell.length_a   1.000
_cell.length_b   1.000
_cell.length_c   1.000
_cell.angle_alpha   90.00
_cell.angle_beta   90.00
_cell.angle_gamma   90.00
#
_symmetry.space_group_name_H-M   'P 1'
#
loop_
_entity.id
_entity.type
_entity.pdbx_description
1 polymer ?
#
loop_
_entity_poly.entity_id
_entity_poly.type
_entity_poly.pdbx_seq_one_letter_code
_entity_poly.pdbx_strand_id
1 'polypeptide(L)'
;MEDDAPVIYGLEFQARALTPQTAEADAIRFLVGTQSLKYDNQIHIIDFDDENNIINKNVLLHQAGEIWHISASPADKGVLATCYSKTSDSRVQARAAVWRMPKELESGSQESPDDSASTAQTLELLCHLDNTAHGNVAW
;
A
#
# COMPACT_ATOMS: atom_id res chain seq x y z
N MET A 1 -11.57 -22.92 24.14
CA MET A 1 -11.10 -22.35 22.86
C MET A 1 -9.71 -22.89 22.67
N GLU A 2 -9.47 -23.65 21.61
CA GLU A 2 -8.09 -23.81 21.13
C GLU A 2 -7.63 -22.40 20.74
N ASP A 3 -6.51 -21.95 21.30
CA ASP A 3 -5.87 -20.72 20.84
C ASP A 3 -5.31 -21.02 19.45
N ASP A 4 -6.00 -20.55 18.41
CA ASP A 4 -5.48 -20.64 17.06
C ASP A 4 -4.12 -19.93 16.99
N ALA A 5 -3.16 -20.58 16.33
CA ALA A 5 -1.82 -20.04 16.20
C ALA A 5 -1.87 -18.70 15.44
N PRO A 6 -1.07 -17.69 15.85
CA PRO A 6 -1.06 -16.40 15.18
C PRO A 6 -0.52 -16.55 13.75
N VAL A 7 -1.18 -15.91 12.80
CA VAL A 7 -0.68 -15.81 11.42
C VAL A 7 0.20 -14.58 11.31
N ILE A 8 1.43 -14.80 10.85
CA ILE A 8 2.48 -13.77 10.83
C ILE A 8 2.86 -13.48 9.39
N TYR A 9 2.71 -12.22 8.98
CA TYR A 9 3.25 -11.72 7.73
C TYR A 9 4.48 -10.82 8.00
N GLY A 10 5.64 -11.25 7.50
CA GLY A 10 6.89 -10.51 7.60
C GLY A 10 7.11 -9.57 6.42
N LEU A 11 7.61 -8.37 6.70
CA LEU A 11 7.97 -7.36 5.71
C LEU A 11 9.49 -7.30 5.55
N GLU A 12 9.94 -7.09 4.31
CA GLU A 12 11.36 -6.90 3.97
C GLU A 12 11.87 -5.53 4.39
N PHE A 13 10.98 -4.52 4.36
CA PHE A 13 11.27 -3.14 4.73
C PHE A 13 10.44 -2.71 5.93
N GLN A 14 10.90 -1.67 6.63
CA GLN A 14 10.17 -1.09 7.73
C GLN A 14 8.79 -0.61 7.28
N ALA A 15 7.73 -1.12 7.91
CA ALA A 15 6.38 -0.58 7.75
C ALA A 15 6.24 0.74 8.49
N ARG A 16 5.45 1.64 7.91
CA ARG A 16 5.09 2.92 8.52
C ARG A 16 3.59 3.18 8.55
N ALA A 17 2.89 2.82 7.48
CA ALA A 17 1.46 3.06 7.35
C ALA A 17 0.72 1.72 7.25
N LEU A 18 -0.42 1.62 7.93
CA LEU A 18 -1.36 0.49 7.87
C LEU A 18 -2.77 1.08 7.81
N THR A 19 -3.55 0.71 6.79
CA THR A 19 -4.95 1.13 6.67
C THR A 19 -5.82 -0.02 6.15
N PRO A 20 -7.06 -0.18 6.63
CA PRO A 20 -8.02 -1.07 5.97
C PRO A 20 -8.39 -0.54 4.58
N GLN A 21 -8.76 -1.44 3.66
CA GLN A 21 -9.36 -1.07 2.38
C GLN A 21 -10.89 -0.97 2.53
N THR A 22 -11.39 0.19 2.97
CA THR A 22 -12.78 0.38 3.40
C THR A 22 -13.86 0.14 2.34
N ALA A 23 -13.52 0.23 1.05
CA ALA A 23 -14.43 -0.07 -0.04
C ALA A 23 -14.52 -1.57 -0.36
N GLU A 24 -13.71 -2.40 0.30
CA GLU A 24 -13.81 -3.87 0.27
C GLU A 24 -14.49 -4.32 1.58
N ALA A 25 -15.78 -4.58 1.50
CA ALA A 25 -16.61 -4.92 2.67
C ALA A 25 -16.74 -6.43 2.91
N ASP A 26 -16.41 -7.24 1.89
CA ASP A 26 -16.61 -8.68 1.88
C ASP A 26 -15.30 -9.46 2.17
N ALA A 27 -14.18 -8.77 2.38
CA ALA A 27 -12.88 -9.37 2.70
C ALA A 27 -12.10 -8.59 3.75
N ILE A 28 -11.30 -9.29 4.56
CA ILE A 28 -10.39 -8.67 5.52
C ILE A 28 -9.11 -8.25 4.79
N ARG A 29 -9.09 -7.02 4.28
CA ARG A 29 -7.98 -6.49 3.48
C ARG A 29 -7.35 -5.24 4.06
N PHE A 30 -6.02 -5.23 4.10
CA PHE A 30 -5.21 -4.11 4.59
C PHE A 30 -4.17 -3.66 3.57
N LEU A 31 -3.85 -2.37 3.57
CA LEU A 31 -2.74 -1.77 2.84
C LEU A 31 -1.63 -1.42 3.83
N VAL A 32 -0.40 -1.86 3.54
CA VAL A 32 0.78 -1.57 4.34
C VAL A 32 1.82 -0.82 3.51
N GLY A 33 2.17 0.38 3.92
CA GLY A 33 3.19 1.20 3.27
C GLY A 33 4.55 1.04 3.94
N THR A 34 5.59 0.86 3.13
CA THR A 34 6.97 0.82 3.60
C THR A 34 7.64 2.19 3.62
N GLN A 35 8.72 2.28 4.40
CA GLN A 35 9.58 3.45 4.49
C GLN A 35 11.04 3.07 4.25
N SER A 36 11.60 3.58 3.15
CA SER A 36 13.00 3.41 2.75
C SER A 36 13.50 4.65 2.00
N LEU A 37 14.68 5.11 2.39
CA LEU A 37 15.46 6.13 1.68
C LEU A 37 16.37 5.53 0.59
N LYS A 38 16.55 4.21 0.58
CA LYS A 38 17.54 3.52 -0.26
C LYS A 38 16.92 2.74 -1.42
N TYR A 39 15.69 2.28 -1.25
CA TYR A 39 14.99 1.41 -2.18
C TYR A 39 13.64 2.04 -2.52
N ASP A 40 13.08 1.66 -3.67
CA ASP A 40 11.69 2.00 -4.00
C ASP A 40 10.78 1.49 -2.88
N ASN A 41 9.86 2.36 -2.44
CA ASN A 41 8.90 1.99 -1.41
C ASN A 41 7.80 1.12 -2.02
N GLN A 42 7.04 0.47 -1.16
CA GLN A 42 6.08 -0.55 -1.54
C GLN A 42 4.80 -0.38 -0.75
N ILE A 43 3.68 -0.71 -1.38
CA ILE A 43 2.40 -0.92 -0.73
C ILE A 43 2.07 -2.41 -0.84
N HIS A 44 2.01 -3.08 0.31
CA HIS A 44 1.56 -4.45 0.41
C HIS A 44 0.05 -4.46 0.61
N ILE A 45 -0.65 -5.17 -0.26
CA ILE A 45 -2.07 -5.48 -0.11
C ILE A 45 -2.13 -6.85 0.55
N ILE A 46 -2.64 -6.90 1.76
CA ILE A 46 -2.74 -8.10 2.58
C ILE A 46 -4.20 -8.53 2.60
N ASP A 47 -4.45 -9.74 2.13
CA ASP A 47 -5.75 -10.42 2.19
C ASP A 47 -5.67 -11.50 3.26
N PHE A 48 -6.43 -11.33 4.33
CA PHE A 48 -6.55 -12.33 5.38
C PHE A 48 -7.82 -13.15 5.19
N ASP A 49 -7.63 -14.45 5.02
CA ASP A 49 -8.69 -15.46 5.01
C ASP A 49 -8.81 -16.01 6.45
N ASP A 50 -9.87 -15.60 7.15
CA ASP A 50 -10.13 -15.99 8.54
C ASP A 50 -10.67 -17.42 8.68
N GLU A 51 -11.25 -17.99 7.60
CA GLU A 51 -11.72 -19.37 7.58
C GLU A 51 -10.55 -20.36 7.53
N ASN A 52 -9.56 -20.07 6.68
CA ASN A 52 -8.39 -20.94 6.48
C ASN A 52 -7.16 -20.52 7.27
N ASN A 53 -7.20 -19.35 7.92
CA ASN A 53 -6.08 -18.75 8.65
C ASN A 53 -4.85 -18.54 7.73
N ILE A 54 -5.09 -18.04 6.51
CA ILE A 54 -4.07 -17.84 5.47
C ILE A 54 -3.97 -16.35 5.13
N ILE A 55 -2.75 -15.87 4.91
CA ILE A 55 -2.49 -14.54 4.35
C ILE A 55 -2.06 -14.65 2.90
N ASN A 56 -2.80 -14.01 2.00
CA ASN A 56 -2.40 -13.73 0.64
C ASN A 56 -1.86 -12.30 0.53
N LYS A 57 -0.94 -12.07 -0.42
CA LYS A 57 -0.28 -10.77 -0.57
C LYS A 57 -0.12 -10.37 -2.03
N ASN A 58 -0.25 -9.08 -2.27
CA ASN A 58 0.20 -8.42 -3.49
C ASN A 58 1.07 -7.22 -3.14
N VAL A 59 2.06 -6.91 -3.98
CA VAL A 59 3.01 -5.82 -3.72
C VAL A 59 2.99 -4.84 -4.89
N LEU A 60 2.70 -3.57 -4.57
CA LEU A 60 2.72 -2.45 -5.49
C LEU A 60 3.94 -1.57 -5.23
N LEU A 61 4.69 -1.21 -6.26
CA LEU A 61 5.76 -0.23 -6.17
C LEU A 61 5.20 1.17 -5.97
N HIS A 62 5.80 1.90 -5.05
CA HIS A 62 5.60 3.32 -4.79
C HIS A 62 6.92 4.06 -5.01
N GLN A 63 7.16 4.41 -6.27
CA GLN A 63 8.40 5.07 -6.70
C GLN A 63 8.40 6.58 -6.43
N ALA A 64 7.33 7.11 -5.83
CA ALA A 64 7.18 8.53 -5.62
C ALA A 64 7.93 9.03 -4.37
N GLY A 65 8.17 8.15 -3.38
CA GLY A 65 8.98 8.44 -2.20
C GLY A 65 8.61 7.58 -0.99
N GLU A 66 9.13 7.95 0.17
CA GLU A 66 8.80 7.28 1.44
C GLU A 66 7.33 7.45 1.78
N ILE A 67 6.62 6.37 2.13
CA ILE A 67 5.19 6.46 2.47
C ILE A 67 5.03 6.87 3.93
N TRP A 68 4.38 8.00 4.16
CA TRP A 68 4.07 8.53 5.49
C TRP A 68 2.65 8.21 5.93
N HIS A 69 1.72 8.18 5.00
CA HIS A 69 0.32 7.86 5.26
C HIS A 69 -0.34 7.27 4.03
N ILE A 70 -1.31 6.37 4.23
CA ILE A 70 -2.17 5.82 3.20
C ILE A 70 -3.62 6.06 3.62
N SER A 71 -4.45 6.49 2.69
CA SER A 71 -5.90 6.54 2.86
C SER A 71 -6.54 5.77 1.71
N ALA A 72 -7.20 4.65 2.02
CA ALA A 72 -8.00 3.95 1.04
C ALA A 72 -9.26 4.76 0.71
N SER A 73 -9.69 4.75 -0.55
CA SER A 73 -10.97 5.35 -0.92
C SER A 73 -12.12 4.55 -0.30
N PRO A 74 -13.12 5.21 0.31
CA PRO A 74 -14.31 4.54 0.82
C PRO A 74 -15.32 4.18 -0.28
N ALA A 75 -15.15 4.68 -1.50
CA ALA A 75 -16.10 4.52 -2.59
C ALA A 75 -15.57 3.65 -3.75
N ASP A 76 -14.26 3.45 -3.84
CA ASP A 76 -13.61 2.72 -4.93
C ASP A 76 -12.41 1.97 -4.37
N LYS A 77 -12.46 0.64 -4.32
CA LYS A 77 -11.39 -0.19 -3.77
C LYS A 77 -10.08 -0.08 -4.56
N GLY A 78 -10.15 0.23 -5.85
CA GLY A 78 -8.98 0.42 -6.70
C GLY A 78 -8.28 1.77 -6.49
N VAL A 79 -8.79 2.65 -5.61
CA VAL A 79 -8.25 4.00 -5.42
C VAL A 79 -7.73 4.20 -4.00
N LEU A 80 -6.54 4.80 -3.89
CA LEU A 80 -5.97 5.23 -2.62
C LEU A 80 -5.26 6.58 -2.75
N ALA A 81 -5.11 7.27 -1.64
CA ALA A 81 -4.22 8.42 -1.53
C ALA A 81 -3.01 8.06 -0.68
N THR A 82 -1.86 8.63 -1.00
CA THR A 82 -0.67 8.56 -0.14
C THR A 82 -0.14 9.95 0.16
N CYS A 83 0.29 10.17 1.41
CA CYS A 83 1.22 11.23 1.76
C CYS A 83 2.63 10.61 1.75
N TYR A 84 3.56 11.25 1.05
CA TYR A 84 4.91 10.72 0.88
C TYR A 84 5.96 11.83 0.88
N SER A 85 7.17 11.47 1.29
CA SER A 85 8.31 12.37 1.26
C SER A 85 9.19 12.03 0.07
N LYS A 86 9.49 13.03 -0.74
CA LYS A 86 10.43 12.92 -1.86
C LYS A 86 11.69 13.71 -1.56
N THR A 87 12.85 13.08 -1.68
CA THR A 87 14.15 13.73 -1.57
C THR A 87 14.57 14.25 -2.95
N SER A 88 14.90 15.54 -3.03
CA SER A 88 15.46 16.17 -4.24
C SER A 88 16.42 17.27 -3.83
N ASP A 89 17.63 17.32 -4.40
CA ASP A 89 18.60 18.40 -4.21
C ASP A 89 18.80 18.80 -2.75
N SER A 90 19.08 17.83 -1.87
CA SER A 90 19.25 18.00 -0.41
C SER A 90 18.04 18.53 0.37
N ARG A 91 16.86 18.57 -0.25
CA ARG A 91 15.59 18.94 0.40
C ARG A 91 14.65 17.74 0.47
N VAL A 92 13.94 17.62 1.59
CA VAL A 92 12.81 16.71 1.76
C VAL A 92 11.53 17.50 1.48
N GLN A 93 10.70 17.00 0.58
CA GLN A 93 9.41 17.61 0.25
C GLN A 93 8.28 16.66 0.61
N ALA A 94 7.39 17.11 1.49
CA ALA A 94 6.13 16.43 1.74
C ALA A 94 5.19 16.66 0.56
N ARG A 95 4.67 15.56 0.00
CA ARG A 95 3.73 15.55 -1.13
C ARG A 95 2.57 14.62 -0.81
N ALA A 96 1.47 14.79 -1.52
CA ALA A 96 0.39 13.84 -1.50
C ALA A 96 -0.17 13.64 -2.91
N ALA A 97 -0.70 12.45 -3.18
CA ALA A 97 -1.26 12.10 -4.46
C ALA A 97 -2.32 11.02 -4.33
N VAL A 98 -3.23 10.99 -5.29
CA VAL A 98 -4.24 9.95 -5.47
C VAL A 98 -3.78 9.01 -6.58
N TRP A 99 -3.97 7.72 -6.36
CA TRP A 99 -3.46 6.64 -7.17
C TRP A 99 -4.57 5.65 -7.49
N ARG A 100 -4.40 4.97 -8.62
CA ARG A 100 -5.20 3.82 -9.02
C ARG A 100 -4.35 2.56 -9.02
N MET A 101 -4.89 1.51 -8.42
CA MET A 101 -4.35 0.16 -8.45
C MET A 101 -4.56 -0.45 -9.85
N PRO A 102 -3.67 -1.37 -10.27
CA PRO A 102 -3.90 -2.22 -11.43
C PRO A 102 -5.21 -3.01 -11.30
N LYS A 103 -5.95 -3.14 -12.42
CA LYS A 103 -7.28 -3.78 -12.44
C LYS A 103 -7.22 -5.26 -12.09
N GLU A 104 -6.09 -5.90 -12.32
CA GLU A 104 -5.84 -7.31 -12.03
C GLU A 104 -5.93 -7.60 -10.53
N LEU A 105 -5.69 -6.59 -9.68
CA LEU A 105 -5.75 -6.71 -8.21
C LEU A 105 -7.13 -6.38 -7.63
N GLU A 106 -8.04 -5.81 -8.43
CA GLU A 106 -9.42 -5.51 -8.01
C GLU A 106 -10.27 -6.78 -7.92
N SER A 107 -9.91 -7.78 -8.74
CA SER A 107 -10.50 -9.10 -8.72
C SER A 107 -9.69 -9.92 -7.74
N GLY A 108 -10.25 -10.33 -6.60
CA GLY A 108 -9.60 -11.23 -5.64
C GLY A 108 -9.37 -12.65 -6.19
N SER A 109 -9.00 -12.77 -7.46
CA SER A 109 -8.80 -14.03 -8.16
C SER A 109 -7.67 -14.79 -7.49
N GLN A 110 -8.06 -15.83 -6.74
CA GLN A 110 -7.22 -16.96 -6.42
C GLN A 110 -6.67 -17.53 -7.73
N GLU A 111 -5.40 -17.28 -8.00
CA GLU A 111 -4.59 -18.24 -8.74
C GLU A 111 -3.45 -18.68 -7.81
N SER A 112 -3.36 -20.01 -7.68
CA SER A 112 -2.40 -20.83 -6.95
C SER A 112 -0.95 -20.35 -7.09
N PRO A 113 -0.03 -20.78 -6.20
CA PRO A 113 1.34 -20.27 -6.15
C PRO A 113 2.13 -20.76 -7.36
N ASP A 114 2.15 -19.97 -8.43
CA ASP A 114 3.19 -20.07 -9.43
C ASP A 114 4.32 -19.13 -9.01
N ASP A 115 5.47 -19.72 -8.68
CA ASP A 115 6.74 -19.09 -8.29
C ASP A 115 7.39 -18.30 -9.46
N SER A 116 6.56 -17.76 -10.35
CA SER A 116 6.96 -17.14 -11.61
C SER A 116 6.85 -15.63 -11.50
N ALA A 117 7.86 -15.03 -10.86
CA ALA A 117 8.19 -13.61 -10.86
C ALA A 117 7.00 -12.67 -10.61
N SER A 118 6.85 -12.20 -9.36
CA SER A 118 6.02 -11.02 -9.06
C SER A 118 6.46 -9.89 -9.98
N THR A 119 5.72 -9.66 -11.07
CA THR A 119 5.93 -8.47 -11.88
C THR A 119 5.59 -7.34 -10.95
N ALA A 120 6.60 -6.57 -10.54
CA ALA A 120 6.41 -5.50 -9.59
C ALA A 120 5.48 -4.47 -10.24
N GLN A 121 4.20 -4.50 -9.88
CA GLN A 121 3.19 -3.65 -10.46
C GLN A 121 3.32 -2.25 -9.85
N THR A 122 3.06 -1.21 -10.63
CA THR A 122 3.17 0.17 -10.17
C THR A 122 1.79 0.82 -10.08
N LEU A 123 1.67 1.79 -9.19
CA LEU A 123 0.48 2.61 -9.06
C LEU A 123 0.35 3.59 -10.24
N GLU A 124 -0.86 3.71 -10.79
CA GLU A 124 -1.18 4.75 -11.75
C GLU A 124 -1.48 6.06 -11.01
N LEU A 125 -0.76 7.13 -11.32
CA LEU A 125 -1.01 8.45 -10.74
C LEU A 125 -2.29 9.06 -11.33
N LEU A 126 -3.30 9.33 -10.49
CA LEU A 126 -4.52 10.03 -10.91
C LEU A 126 -4.36 11.54 -10.79
N CYS A 127 -3.91 12.04 -9.64
CA CYS A 127 -3.62 13.46 -9.44
C CYS A 127 -2.69 13.70 -8.25
N HIS A 128 -1.99 14.84 -8.26
CA HIS A 128 -1.32 15.37 -7.08
C HIS A 128 -2.30 16.20 -6.25
N LEU A 129 -2.18 16.09 -4.92
CA LEU A 129 -2.89 16.95 -3.98
C LEU A 129 -2.00 18.17 -3.70
N ASP A 130 -2.48 19.35 -4.06
CA ASP A 130 -1.70 20.59 -3.92
C ASP A 130 -1.43 20.92 -2.44
N ASN A 131 -0.16 21.19 -2.14
CA ASN A 131 0.29 21.66 -0.82
C ASN A 131 0.75 23.13 -0.86
N THR A 132 0.43 23.87 -1.92
CA THR A 132 0.92 25.24 -2.15
C THR A 132 0.43 26.26 -1.12
N ALA A 133 -0.67 25.97 -0.42
CA ALA A 133 -1.24 26.82 0.62
C ALA A 133 -0.68 26.57 2.03
N HIS A 134 -0.02 25.44 2.27
CA HIS A 134 0.49 25.08 3.59
C HIS A 134 2.02 24.96 3.50
N GLY A 135 2.72 25.86 4.20
CA GLY A 135 4.19 25.91 4.20
C GLY A 135 4.81 24.53 4.47
N ASN A 136 6.00 24.31 3.93
CA ASN A 136 6.72 23.04 3.93
C ASN A 136 6.97 22.51 5.36
N VAL A 137 5.97 21.85 5.95
CA VAL A 137 6.10 21.15 7.23
C VAL A 137 6.72 19.79 6.93
N ALA A 138 7.97 19.63 7.36
CA ALA A 138 8.57 18.32 7.47
C ALA A 138 7.84 17.60 8.62
N TRP A 139 7.08 16.56 8.28
CA TRP A 139 6.51 15.63 9.25
C TRP A 139 7.58 14.62 9.69
#